data_AF-A0A183KBN9-F1
#
_entry.id   AF-A0A183KBN9-F1
#
_cell.length_a   1.000
_cell.length_b   1.000
_cell.length_c   1.000
_cell.angle_alpha   90.00
_cell.angle_beta   90.00
_cell.angle_gamma   90.00
#
_symmetry.space_group_name_H-M   'P 1'
#
loop_
_entity.id
_entity.type
_entity.pdbx_description
1 polymer ?
#
loop_
_entity_poly.entity_id
_entity_poly.type
_entity_poly.pdbx_seq_one_letter_code
_entity_poly.pdbx_strand_id
1 'polypeptide(L)'
;MKKIARKYSKTEGPAKDKEGEPITEIQGQRNIWMEHIEELLSKLAPLNPPDFEAVPTDLSVDVTPPTIEEIRMAIRQLNSG
;
A
#
# COMPACT_ATOMS: atom_id res chain seq x y z
N MET A 1 -24.77 -15.59 1.22
CA MET A 1 -23.62 -14.82 0.72
C MET A 1 -23.60 -13.47 1.40
N LYS A 2 -22.62 -13.20 2.27
CA LYS A 2 -22.57 -11.98 3.09
C LYS A 2 -21.77 -10.93 2.31
N LYS A 3 -22.45 -9.95 1.72
CA LYS A 3 -21.84 -8.87 0.95
C LYS A 3 -21.15 -7.92 1.93
N ILE A 4 -19.82 -7.94 1.98
CA ILE A 4 -19.04 -6.99 2.78
C ILE A 4 -19.06 -5.67 2.00
N ALA A 5 -20.05 -4.82 2.27
CA ALA A 5 -20.08 -3.46 1.75
C ALA A 5 -18.98 -2.66 2.45
N ARG A 6 -17.76 -2.70 1.91
CA ARG A 6 -16.65 -1.84 2.31
C ARG A 6 -17.05 -0.41 1.97
N LYS A 7 -17.52 0.33 2.97
CA LYS A 7 -17.82 1.75 2.85
C LYS A 7 -16.49 2.47 2.67
N TYR A 8 -16.18 2.89 1.44
CA TYR A 8 -15.09 3.82 1.18
C TYR A 8 -15.53 5.19 1.68
N SER A 9 -15.31 5.49 2.96
CA SER A 9 -15.35 6.85 3.45
C SER A 9 -14.21 7.60 2.76
N LYS A 10 -14.52 8.46 1.81
CA LYS A 10 -13.57 9.45 1.30
C LYS A 10 -13.01 10.20 2.51
N THR A 11 -11.71 10.09 2.75
CA THR A 11 -11.00 11.02 3.62
C THR A 11 -10.92 12.34 2.85
N GLU A 12 -11.76 13.31 3.21
CA GLU A 12 -11.94 14.59 2.51
C GLU A 12 -10.76 15.58 2.66
N GLY A 13 -9.60 15.16 3.16
CA GLY A 13 -8.49 16.05 3.47
C GLY A 13 -7.13 15.56 2.94
N PRO A 14 -6.16 16.47 2.73
CA PRO A 14 -4.77 16.10 2.48
C PRO A 14 -4.27 15.17 3.57
N ALA A 15 -3.38 14.24 3.20
CA ALA A 15 -2.70 13.37 4.15
C ALA A 15 -2.10 14.23 5.26
N LYS A 16 -2.32 13.83 6.51
CA LYS A 16 -1.84 14.55 7.69
C LYS A 16 -0.66 13.81 8.29
N ASP A 17 0.27 14.56 8.84
CA ASP A 17 1.32 13.99 9.66
C ASP A 17 0.81 13.56 11.05
N LYS A 18 1.70 13.04 11.88
CA LYS A 18 1.42 12.61 13.25
C LYS A 18 1.08 13.79 14.18
N GLU A 19 1.44 15.01 13.79
CA GLU A 19 1.08 16.27 14.44
C GLU A 19 -0.26 16.85 13.95
N GLY A 20 -0.85 16.28 12.89
CA GLY A 20 -2.14 16.65 12.33
C GLY A 20 -2.10 17.74 11.26
N GLU A 21 -0.90 18.14 10.82
CA GLU A 21 -0.68 19.18 9.82
C GLU A 21 -0.86 18.63 8.38
N PRO A 22 -1.47 19.40 7.48
CA PRO A 22 -1.72 18.98 6.10
C PRO A 22 -0.42 18.97 5.28
N ILE A 23 -0.07 17.82 4.73
CA ILE A 23 1.20 17.64 4.00
C ILE A 23 1.05 18.13 2.56
N THR A 24 1.63 19.30 2.27
CA THR A 24 1.57 19.97 0.96
C THR A 24 2.72 19.60 0.01
N GLU A 25 3.79 18.97 0.52
CA GLU A 25 5.00 18.67 -0.24
C GLU A 25 5.20 17.15 -0.47
N ILE A 26 5.48 16.74 -1.71
CA ILE A 26 5.70 15.34 -2.10
C ILE A 26 6.84 14.71 -1.29
N GLN A 27 7.85 15.49 -0.90
CA GLN A 27 8.95 15.03 -0.04
C GLN A 27 8.46 14.72 1.37
N GLY A 28 7.60 15.58 1.95
CA GLY A 28 6.98 15.35 3.26
C GLY A 28 6.11 14.10 3.27
N GLN A 29 5.32 13.89 2.21
CA GLN A 29 4.49 12.68 2.11
C GLN A 29 5.36 11.41 2.03
N ARG A 30 6.50 11.45 1.32
CA ARG A 30 7.43 10.32 1.23
C ARG A 30 8.10 10.00 2.56
N ASN A 31 8.52 11.01 3.32
CA ASN A 31 9.13 10.78 4.63
C ASN A 31 8.14 10.11 5.60
N ILE A 32 6.88 10.52 5.60
CA ILE A 32 5.86 9.91 6.47
C ILE A 32 5.49 8.50 6.01
N TRP A 33 5.44 8.28 4.69
CA TRP A 33 5.32 6.92 4.15
C TRP A 33 6.50 6.02 4.55
N MET A 34 7.73 6.54 4.55
CA MET A 34 8.90 5.79 5.04
C MET A 34 8.81 5.49 6.54
N GLU A 35 8.56 6.51 7.38
CA GLU A 35 8.44 6.33 8.84
C GLU A 35 7.36 5.31 9.19
N HIS A 36 6.20 5.37 8.53
CA HIS A 36 5.09 4.46 8.81
C HIS A 36 5.38 3.01 8.36
N ILE A 37 6.05 2.85 7.22
CA ILE A 37 6.49 1.52 6.74
C ILE A 37 7.57 0.96 7.66
N GLU A 38 8.52 1.76 8.11
CA GLU A 38 9.58 1.34 9.03
C GLU A 38 9.02 0.95 10.41
N GLU A 39 8.04 1.69 10.94
CA GLU A 39 7.32 1.33 12.17
C GLU A 39 6.55 0.02 12.00
N LEU A 40 5.84 -0.16 10.88
CA LEU A 40 5.17 -1.41 10.55
C LEU A 40 6.16 -2.57 10.46
N LEU A 41 7.27 -2.40 9.75
CA LEU A 41 8.29 -3.44 9.56
C LEU A 41 9.03 -3.77 10.86
N SER A 42 9.33 -2.79 11.71
CA SER A 42 9.95 -3.03 13.02
C SER A 42 9.02 -3.79 13.97
N LYS A 43 7.71 -3.58 13.85
CA LYS A 43 6.68 -4.30 14.61
C LYS A 43 6.35 -5.68 14.03
N LEU A 44 6.48 -5.84 12.72
CA LEU A 44 6.32 -7.11 12.00
C LEU A 44 7.57 -7.97 12.00
N ALA A 45 8.74 -7.41 12.32
CA ALA A 45 9.99 -8.14 12.46
C ALA A 45 9.77 -9.25 13.50
N PRO A 46 9.70 -10.52 13.09
CA PRO A 46 9.53 -11.61 14.03
C PRO A 46 10.82 -11.70 14.85
N LEU A 47 10.69 -11.74 16.18
CA LEU A 47 11.83 -11.80 17.11
C LEU A 47 12.72 -13.04 16.87
N ASN A 48 12.15 -14.06 16.23
CA ASN A 48 12.85 -15.27 15.82
C ASN A 48 12.80 -15.35 14.28
N PRO A 49 13.89 -15.73 13.60
CA PRO A 49 13.79 -16.12 12.21
C PRO A 49 12.75 -17.25 12.07
N PRO A 50 11.96 -17.27 10.97
CA PRO A 50 11.01 -18.35 10.74
C PRO A 50 11.74 -19.69 10.73
N ASP A 51 11.44 -20.53 11.71
CA ASP A 51 12.06 -21.84 11.95
C ASP A 51 11.56 -22.93 10.98
N PHE A 52 10.93 -22.51 9.87
CA PHE A 52 10.50 -23.42 8.83
C PHE A 52 11.45 -23.27 7.65
N GLU A 53 12.01 -24.39 7.20
CA GLU A 53 12.79 -24.46 5.97
C GLU A 53 12.02 -23.73 4.87
N ALA A 54 12.56 -22.59 4.45
CA ALA A 54 12.03 -21.83 3.34
C ALA A 54 12.17 -22.71 2.09
N VAL A 55 11.12 -23.47 1.77
CA VAL A 55 11.00 -24.16 0.49
C VAL A 55 11.19 -23.08 -0.56
N PRO A 56 12.23 -23.17 -1.42
CA PRO A 56 12.42 -22.22 -2.50
C PRO A 56 11.18 -22.27 -3.38
N THR A 57 10.31 -21.29 -3.21
CA THR A 57 9.16 -21.13 -4.07
C THR A 57 9.70 -20.50 -5.33
N ASP A 58 10.05 -21.35 -6.28
CA ASP A 58 10.57 -21.01 -7.61
C ASP A 58 9.48 -20.41 -8.52
N LEU A 59 8.52 -19.69 -7.93
CA LEU A 59 7.53 -18.93 -8.67
C LEU A 59 8.16 -17.57 -8.96
N SER A 60 8.87 -17.50 -10.09
CA SER A 60 9.18 -16.22 -10.71
C SER A 60 7.85 -15.57 -11.10
N VAL A 61 7.24 -14.83 -10.17
CA VAL A 61 6.19 -13.89 -10.52
C VAL A 61 6.87 -12.86 -11.38
N ASP A 62 6.51 -12.82 -12.66
CA ASP A 62 7.00 -11.79 -13.57
C ASP A 62 6.52 -10.45 -13.04
N VAL A 63 7.42 -9.75 -12.35
CA VAL A 63 7.15 -8.43 -11.78
C VAL A 63 7.36 -7.37 -12.87
N THR A 64 6.77 -7.58 -14.05
CA THR A 64 6.73 -6.54 -15.07
C THR A 64 5.91 -5.38 -14.52
N PRO A 65 6.49 -4.17 -14.42
CA PRO A 65 5.73 -3.00 -14.02
C PRO A 65 4.56 -2.79 -14.99
N PRO A 66 3.34 -2.53 -14.49
CA PRO A 66 2.20 -2.26 -15.35
C PRO A 66 2.47 -1.01 -16.19
N THR A 67 2.09 -1.06 -17.45
CA THR A 67 2.21 0.06 -18.37
C THR A 67 1.24 1.17 -18.00
N ILE A 68 1.57 2.41 -18.39
CA ILE A 68 0.72 3.59 -18.15
C ILE A 68 -0.66 3.42 -18.79
N GLU A 69 -0.74 2.72 -19.93
CA GLU A 69 -2.00 2.43 -20.61
C GLU A 69 -2.89 1.44 -19.84
N GLU A 70 -2.30 0.37 -19.29
CA GLU A 70 -3.02 -0.58 -18.44
C GLU A 70 -3.60 0.09 -17.19
N ILE A 71 -2.81 0.96 -16.55
CA ILE A 71 -3.27 1.75 -15.40
C ILE A 71 -4.44 2.67 -15.80
N ARG A 72 -4.33 3.36 -16.94
CA ARG A 72 -5.41 4.24 -17.44
C ARG A 72 -6.67 3.45 -17.81
N MET A 73 -6.53 2.28 -18.41
CA MET A 73 -7.66 1.41 -18.75
C MET A 73 -8.38 0.90 -17.50
N ALA A 74 -7.64 0.45 -16.49
CA ALA A 74 -8.21 0.00 -15.23
C ALA A 74 -9.01 1.11 -14.52
N ILE A 75 -8.47 2.34 -14.50
CA ILE A 75 -9.17 3.51 -13.94
C ILE A 75 -10.47 3.81 -14.70
N ARG A 76 -10.49 3.67 -16.03
CA ARG A 76 -11.72 3.87 -16.83
C ARG A 76 -12.78 2.83 -16.51
N GLN A 77 -12.40 1.56 -16.39
CA GLN A 77 -13.33 0.47 -16.05
C GLN A 77 -13.95 0.63 -14.66
N LEU A 78 -13.16 1.11 -13.69
CA LEU A 78 -13.65 1.40 -12.34
C LEU A 78 -14.68 2.53 -12.30
N ASN A 79 -14.60 3.49 -13.23
CA ASN A 79 -15.50 4.64 -13.31
C ASN A 79 -16.74 4.41 -14.20
N SER A 80 -16.80 3.29 -14.94
CA SER A 80 -17.92 2.94 -15.83
C SER A 80 -18.96 2.01 -15.16
N GLY A 81 -19.11 2.10 -13.84
CA GLY A 81 -20.06 1.32 -13.04
C GLY A 81 -21.37 2.03 -12.74
#